data_AF-A0AAU9TCG6-F1
#
_entry.id   AF-A0AAU9TCG6-F1
#
_cell.length_a   1.000
_cell.length_b   1.000
_cell.length_c   1.000
_cell.angle_alpha   90.00
_cell.angle_beta   90.00
_cell.angle_gamma   90.00
#
_symmetry.space_group_name_H-M   'P 1'
#
loop_
_entity.id
_entity.type
_entity.pdbx_description
1 polymer ?
#
loop_
_entity_poly.entity_id
_entity_poly.type
_entity_poly.pdbx_seq_one_letter_code
_entity_poly.pdbx_strand_id
1 'polypeptide(L)'
;MAQNVLVTGGAGYIGSHTVLQLLLGGYKVVVIDNLDNSSPVAVKRVQELAGEHGPNLTFHQVSTSLISVSFWVSMQGRSIQIC
;
A
#
# COMPACT_ATOMS: atom_id res chain seq x y z
N MET A 1 -18.07 8.58 0.41
CA MET A 1 -16.91 8.72 1.32
C MET A 1 -15.83 7.78 0.82
N ALA A 2 -14.70 8.30 0.34
CA ALA A 2 -13.59 7.45 -0.08
C ALA A 2 -12.89 6.90 1.17
N GLN A 3 -12.83 5.58 1.30
CA GLN A 3 -12.18 4.94 2.44
C GLN A 3 -10.67 4.84 2.18
N ASN A 4 -9.87 5.18 3.18
CA ASN A 4 -8.42 5.05 3.12
C ASN A 4 -8.03 3.64 3.56
N VAL A 5 -7.25 2.94 2.73
CA VAL A 5 -6.78 1.58 2.97
C VAL A 5 -5.27 1.59 3.11
N LEU A 6 -4.78 1.06 4.23
CA LEU A 6 -3.35 0.87 4.47
C LEU A 6 -2.96 -0.57 4.11
N VAL A 7 -1.98 -0.70 3.22
CA VAL A 7 -1.43 -1.99 2.77
C VAL A 7 0.03 -2.05 3.17
N THR A 8 0.36 -2.99 4.06
CA THR A 8 1.75 -3.34 4.36
C THR A 8 2.22 -4.40 3.36
N GLY A 9 3.46 -4.30 2.86
CA GLY A 9 3.98 -5.26 1.86
C GLY A 9 3.44 -5.04 0.43
N GLY A 10 2.88 -3.85 0.14
CA GLY A 10 2.24 -3.55 -1.14
C GLY A 10 3.19 -3.44 -2.34
N ALA A 11 4.51 -3.41 -2.14
CA ALA A 11 5.47 -3.46 -3.24
C ALA A 11 5.83 -4.90 -3.68
N GLY A 12 5.32 -5.92 -2.97
CA GLY A 12 5.47 -7.33 -3.34
C GLY A 12 4.60 -7.75 -4.54
N TYR A 13 4.79 -9.00 -5.01
CA TYR A 13 4.06 -9.54 -6.16
C TYR A 13 2.54 -9.58 -5.94
N ILE A 14 2.08 -10.05 -4.78
CA ILE A 14 0.65 -10.13 -4.45
C ILE A 14 0.12 -8.75 -4.06
N GLY A 15 0.86 -8.03 -3.19
CA GLY A 15 0.48 -6.70 -2.71
C GLY A 15 0.27 -5.69 -3.84
N SER A 16 1.12 -5.70 -4.86
CA SER A 16 1.01 -4.78 -6.01
C SER A 16 -0.30 -4.97 -6.79
N HIS A 17 -0.73 -6.22 -6.99
CA HIS A 17 -2.02 -6.52 -7.64
C HIS A 17 -3.21 -6.09 -6.78
N THR A 18 -3.15 -6.32 -5.47
CA THR A 18 -4.21 -5.88 -4.55
C THR A 18 -4.32 -4.36 -4.49
N VAL A 19 -3.19 -3.65 -4.44
CA VAL A 19 -3.16 -2.18 -4.50
C VAL A 19 -3.80 -1.66 -5.77
N LEU A 20 -3.51 -2.27 -6.93
CA LEU A 20 -4.15 -1.90 -8.20
C LEU A 20 -5.68 -2.06 -8.13
N GLN A 21 -6.17 -3.20 -7.64
CA GLN A 21 -7.62 -3.43 -7.52
C GLN A 21 -8.30 -2.45 -6.56
N LEU A 22 -7.65 -2.11 -5.45
CA LEU A 22 -8.15 -1.11 -4.51
C LEU A 22 -8.20 0.29 -5.15
N LEU A 23 -7.18 0.69 -5.90
CA LEU A 23 -7.17 1.96 -6.62
C LEU A 23 -8.27 2.02 -7.68
N LEU A 24 -8.44 0.95 -8.47
CA LEU A 24 -9.52 0.84 -9.46
C LEU A 24 -10.92 0.83 -8.81
N GLY A 25 -11.03 0.32 -7.58
CA GLY A 25 -12.25 0.40 -6.78
C GLY A 25 -12.57 1.80 -6.22
N GLY A 26 -11.74 2.81 -6.53
CA GLY A 26 -11.90 4.18 -6.04
C GLY A 26 -11.46 4.38 -4.59
N TYR A 27 -10.71 3.44 -4.02
CA TYR A 27 -10.15 3.57 -2.68
C TYR A 27 -8.85 4.37 -2.71
N LYS A 28 -8.55 5.04 -1.59
CA LYS A 28 -7.26 5.72 -1.41
C LYS A 28 -6.31 4.76 -0.73
N VAL A 29 -5.18 4.43 -1.36
CA VAL A 29 -4.30 3.36 -0.88
C VAL A 29 -2.98 3.94 -0.40
N VAL A 30 -2.63 3.61 0.83
CA VAL A 30 -1.33 3.93 1.43
C VAL A 30 -0.54 2.63 1.52
N VAL A 31 0.60 2.56 0.85
CA VAL A 31 1.49 1.40 0.85
C VAL A 31 2.67 1.67 1.77
N ILE A 32 2.89 0.77 2.73
CA ILE A 32 4.10 0.75 3.56
C ILE A 32 4.90 -0.50 3.20
N ASP A 33 6.13 -0.32 2.76
CA ASP A 33 7.00 -1.44 2.40
C ASP A 33 8.45 -1.20 2.86
N ASN A 34 9.15 -2.30 3.15
CA ASN A 34 10.53 -2.31 3.60
C ASN A 34 11.52 -2.25 2.41
N LEU A 35 11.09 -2.61 1.19
CA LEU A 35 11.95 -2.75 0.01
C LEU A 35 13.12 -3.75 0.15
N ASP A 36 13.22 -4.50 1.25
CA ASP A 36 14.26 -5.51 1.45
C ASP A 36 14.23 -6.65 0.42
N ASN A 37 13.06 -6.95 -0.18
CA ASN A 37 12.91 -7.97 -1.23
C ASN A 37 11.90 -7.56 -2.33
N SER A 38 11.62 -6.27 -2.43
CA SER A 38 10.63 -5.72 -3.36
C SER A 38 11.22 -4.53 -4.10
N SER A 39 10.72 -4.28 -5.32
CA SER A 39 11.26 -3.24 -6.18
C SER A 39 10.28 -2.06 -6.25
N PRO A 40 10.75 -0.81 -6.11
CA PRO A 40 9.90 0.37 -6.30
C PRO A 40 9.29 0.44 -7.71
N VAL A 41 9.86 -0.30 -8.67
CA VAL A 41 9.33 -0.48 -10.02
C VAL A 41 7.91 -1.06 -10.01
N ALA A 42 7.60 -1.97 -9.07
CA ALA A 42 6.26 -2.56 -8.97
C ALA A 42 5.20 -1.50 -8.61
N VAL A 43 5.49 -0.66 -7.61
CA VAL A 43 4.61 0.44 -7.17
C VAL A 43 4.43 1.46 -8.29
N LYS A 44 5.53 1.84 -8.97
CA LYS A 44 5.48 2.76 -10.10
C LYS A 44 4.62 2.22 -11.25
N ARG A 45 4.78 0.94 -11.59
CA ARG A 45 3.99 0.27 -12.63
C ARG A 45 2.51 0.19 -12.25
N VAL A 46 2.19 -0.07 -10.98
CA VAL A 46 0.81 -0.02 -10.48
C VAL A 46 0.23 1.39 -10.60
N GLN A 47 1.02 2.42 -10.29
CA GLN A 47 0.57 3.80 -10.44
C GLN A 47 0.27 4.17 -11.90
N GLU A 48 1.12 3.74 -12.83
CA GLU A 48 0.90 3.89 -14.27
C GLU A 48 -0.35 3.14 -14.74
N LEU A 49 -0.54 1.89 -14.28
CA LEU A 49 -1.70 1.06 -14.61
C LEU A 49 -3.01 1.57 -14.00
N ALA A 50 -2.94 2.23 -12.84
CA ALA A 50 -4.11 2.80 -12.16
C ALA A 50 -4.66 4.05 -12.87
N GLY A 51 -3.91 4.64 -13.81
CA GLY A 51 -4.35 5.78 -14.62
C GLY A 51 -4.83 6.95 -13.77
N GLU A 52 -6.11 7.34 -13.93
CA GLU A 52 -6.75 8.43 -13.18
C GLU A 52 -6.80 8.19 -11.65
N HIS A 53 -6.66 6.95 -11.21
CA HIS A 53 -6.58 6.59 -9.79
C HIS A 53 -5.14 6.55 -9.24
N GLY A 54 -4.12 6.69 -10.11
CA GLY A 54 -2.72 6.81 -9.72
C GLY A 54 -2.40 7.87 -8.65
N PRO A 55 -3.01 9.08 -8.64
CA PRO A 55 -2.77 10.06 -7.57
C PRO A 55 -3.33 9.66 -6.20
N ASN A 56 -4.18 8.63 -6.12
CA ASN A 56 -4.70 8.11 -4.85
C ASN A 56 -3.76 7.12 -4.15
N LEU A 57 -2.62 6.81 -4.78
CA LEU A 57 -1.57 5.96 -4.22
C LEU A 57 -0.54 6.80 -3.46
N THR A 58 -0.29 6.46 -2.20
CA THR A 58 0.81 7.04 -1.41
C THR A 58 1.73 5.93 -0.97
N PHE A 59 3.03 6.06 -1.24
CA PHE A 59 4.04 5.06 -0.89
C PHE A 59 4.98 5.59 0.19
N HIS A 60 5.18 4.80 1.25
CA HIS A 60 6.14 5.07 2.32
C HIS A 60 7.10 3.89 2.44
N GLN A 61 8.39 4.16 2.19
CA GLN A 61 9.44 3.21 2.49
C GLN A 61 9.77 3.28 3.99
N VAL A 62 9.51 2.20 4.73
CA VAL A 62 9.80 2.15 6.17
C VAL A 62 10.43 0.80 6.51
N SER A 63 11.62 0.84 7.12
CA SER A 63 12.25 -0.36 7.66
C SER A 63 11.40 -0.90 8.81
N THR A 64 10.98 -2.17 8.71
CA THR A 64 10.12 -2.86 9.69
C THR A 64 10.76 -2.99 11.08
N SER A 65 12.04 -2.65 11.24
CA SER A 65 12.75 -2.60 12.52
C SER A 65 12.15 -1.62 13.55
N LEU A 66 11.29 -0.67 13.12
CA LEU A 66 10.63 0.31 14.00
C LEU A 66 9.09 0.21 14.06
N ILE A 67 8.46 -0.72 13.32
CA ILE A 67 6.98 -0.82 13.21
C ILE A 67 6.39 -1.83 14.21
N SER A 68 7.23 -2.58 14.92
CA SER A 68 6.74 -3.52 15.94
C SER A 68 6.03 -2.73 17.06
N VAL A 69 4.72 -2.96 17.21
CA VAL A 69 3.86 -2.59 18.34
C VAL A 69 3.17 -1.21 18.31
N SER A 70 3.79 -0.11 17.88
CA SER A 70 3.16 1.23 18.11
C SER A 70 2.16 1.69 17.03
N PHE A 71 2.24 1.19 15.80
CA PHE A 71 1.36 1.68 14.71
C PHE A 71 -0.03 1.00 14.69
N TRP A 72 -0.20 -0.10 15.45
CA TRP A 72 -1.42 -0.90 15.49
C TRP A 72 -2.58 -0.26 16.29
N VAL A 73 -2.28 0.68 17.20
CA VAL A 73 -3.28 1.19 18.16
C VAL A 73 -4.07 2.42 17.65
N SER A 74 -3.68 3.07 16.56
CA SER A 74 -4.26 4.36 16.17
C SER A 74 -5.20 4.37 14.96
N MET A 75 -5.35 3.29 14.19
CA MET A 75 -6.15 3.30 12.95
C MET A 75 -7.36 2.36 13.04
N GLN A 76 -8.46 2.87 13.59
CA GLN A 76 -9.79 2.25 13.49
C GLN A 76 -10.39 2.45 12.08
N GLY A 77 -9.74 1.89 11.07
CA GLY A 77 -10.18 1.96 9.67
C GLY A 77 -9.48 0.92 8.81
N ARG A 78 -9.89 -0.35 8.97
CA ARG A 78 -9.54 -1.54 8.14
C ARG A 78 -8.12 -1.54 7.54
N SER A 79 -7.15 -2.03 8.31
CA SER A 79 -5.85 -2.46 7.77
C SER A 79 -6.00 -3.83 7.10
N ILE A 80 -5.47 -3.99 5.88
CA ILE A 80 -5.37 -5.28 5.19
C ILE A 80 -3.89 -5.66 5.19
N GLN A 81 -3.53 -6.62 6.04
CA GLN A 81 -2.19 -7.23 6.04
C GLN A 81 -2.18 -8.38 5.03
N ILE A 82 -1.38 -8.26 3.99
CA ILE A 82 -1.16 -9.31 2.98
C ILE A 82 0.13 -10.01 3.39
N CYS A 83 0.00 -11.25 3.89
CA CYS A 83 1.14 -12.11 4.23
C CYS A 83 1.74 -12.75 2.98
#